data_AF-A0A9D2LUT3-F1
#
_entry.id   AF-A0A9D2LUT3-F1
#
_cell.length_a   1.000
_cell.length_b   1.000
_cell.length_c   1.000
_cell.angle_alpha   90.00
_cell.angle_beta   90.00
_cell.angle_gamma   90.00
#
_symmetry.space_group_name_H-M   'P 1'
#
loop_
_entity.id
_entity.type
_entity.pdbx_description
1 polymer ?
#
loop_
_entity_poly.entity_id
_entity_poly.type
_entity_poly.pdbx_seq_one_letter_code
_entity_poly.pdbx_strand_id
1 'polypeptide(L)'
;MCSQHKIEISSFEKEHPFLLHAKLGAYIANKKYGIENQEILNAITYHTTGKPEMGTLEKIVYIADYIEPMRSKAENLSAIRKLAFQDLDECMYEILKDTLIYLEENPKDIDNTTRDAFIYYKDIHMKKNSNPRKI
;
A
#
# COMPACT_ATOMS: atom_id res chain seq x y z
N MET A 1 -9.65 -13.25 -16.60
CA MET A 1 -8.31 -12.72 -16.95
C MET A 1 -7.21 -13.29 -16.06
N CYS A 2 -7.18 -13.08 -14.74
CA CYS A 2 -6.09 -13.58 -13.89
C CYS A 2 -5.83 -15.11 -14.02
N SER A 3 -6.86 -15.95 -13.94
CA SER A 3 -6.72 -17.41 -14.11
C SER A 3 -6.25 -17.83 -15.50
N GLN A 4 -6.62 -17.09 -16.56
CA GLN A 4 -6.20 -17.38 -17.94
C GLN A 4 -4.69 -17.14 -18.14
N HIS A 5 -4.11 -16.26 -17.33
CA HIS A 5 -2.71 -15.87 -17.39
C HIS A 5 -1.86 -16.49 -16.27
N LYS A 6 -2.42 -17.45 -15.51
CA LYS A 6 -1.75 -18.13 -14.39
C LYS A 6 -1.22 -17.16 -13.31
N ILE A 7 -1.88 -16.02 -13.13
CA ILE A 7 -1.60 -15.12 -12.01
C ILE A 7 -2.14 -15.78 -10.74
N GLU A 8 -1.32 -15.85 -9.69
CA GLU A 8 -1.71 -16.45 -8.42
C GLU A 8 -2.75 -15.59 -7.69
N ILE A 9 -3.83 -16.23 -7.26
CA ILE A 9 -4.96 -15.60 -6.58
C ILE A 9 -5.24 -16.36 -5.28
N SER A 10 -5.14 -15.66 -4.15
CA SER A 10 -5.50 -16.19 -2.84
C SER A 10 -7.01 -16.42 -2.72
N SER A 11 -7.45 -17.20 -1.73
CA SER A 11 -8.90 -17.34 -1.46
C SER A 11 -9.53 -15.99 -1.11
N PHE A 12 -8.79 -15.13 -0.40
CA PHE A 12 -9.24 -13.79 -0.04
C PHE A 12 -9.47 -12.91 -1.26
N GLU A 13 -8.54 -12.92 -2.22
CA GLU A 13 -8.65 -12.14 -3.46
C GLU A 13 -9.75 -12.66 -4.40
N LYS A 14 -10.16 -13.94 -4.28
CA LYS A 14 -11.32 -14.48 -5.00
C LYS A 14 -12.64 -13.91 -4.46
N GLU A 15 -12.73 -13.76 -3.14
CA GLU A 15 -13.88 -13.14 -2.47
C GLU A 15 -13.89 -11.62 -2.65
N HIS A 16 -12.71 -11.01 -2.79
CA HIS A 16 -12.50 -9.57 -2.96
C HIS A 16 -11.85 -9.26 -4.33
N PRO A 17 -12.56 -9.51 -5.45
CA PRO A 17 -11.99 -9.42 -6.80
C PRO A 17 -11.52 -8.01 -7.17
N PHE A 18 -11.99 -6.98 -6.45
CA PHE A 18 -11.50 -5.63 -6.64
C PHE A 18 -10.00 -5.50 -6.35
N LEU A 19 -9.38 -6.33 -5.52
CA LEU A 19 -7.93 -6.29 -5.28
C LEU A 19 -7.10 -6.78 -6.47
N LEU A 20 -7.70 -7.57 -7.36
CA LEU A 20 -6.99 -8.20 -8.48
C LEU A 20 -6.44 -7.21 -9.51
N HIS A 21 -6.93 -5.98 -9.54
CA HIS A 21 -6.48 -4.97 -10.49
C HIS A 21 -4.99 -4.65 -10.33
N ALA A 22 -4.44 -4.73 -9.12
CA ALA A 22 -3.03 -4.47 -8.87
C ALA A 22 -2.12 -5.52 -9.55
N LYS A 23 -2.36 -6.81 -9.23
CA LYS A 23 -1.63 -7.94 -9.85
C LYS A 23 -1.84 -8.00 -11.37
N LEU A 24 -3.09 -7.82 -11.82
CA LEU A 24 -3.40 -7.82 -13.25
C LEU A 24 -2.77 -6.62 -13.97
N GLY A 25 -2.75 -5.46 -13.33
CA GLY A 25 -2.09 -4.25 -13.82
C GLY A 25 -0.59 -4.45 -14.04
N ALA A 26 0.09 -5.06 -13.06
CA ALA A 26 1.50 -5.40 -13.19
C ALA A 26 1.76 -6.41 -14.32
N TYR A 27 0.90 -7.44 -14.45
CA TYR A 27 0.98 -8.38 -15.57
C TYR A 27 0.80 -7.68 -16.94
N ILE A 28 -0.17 -6.78 -17.07
CA ILE A 28 -0.39 -6.02 -18.31
C ILE A 28 0.78 -5.08 -18.58
N ALA A 29 1.32 -4.40 -17.57
CA ALA A 29 2.52 -3.58 -17.68
C ALA A 29 3.69 -4.37 -18.28
N ASN A 30 3.90 -5.60 -17.80
CA ASN A 30 4.91 -6.49 -18.36
C ASN A 30 4.59 -6.93 -19.79
N LYS A 31 3.41 -7.52 -20.03
CA LYS A 31 3.11 -8.20 -21.30
C LYS A 31 2.74 -7.29 -22.45
N LYS A 32 2.07 -6.17 -22.18
CA LYS A 32 1.61 -5.24 -23.21
C LYS A 32 2.60 -4.10 -23.45
N TYR A 33 3.22 -3.60 -22.38
CA TYR A 33 4.07 -2.41 -22.44
C TYR A 33 5.57 -2.71 -22.29
N GLY A 34 5.95 -3.98 -22.15
CA GLY A 34 7.35 -4.40 -22.12
C GLY A 34 8.12 -3.97 -20.86
N ILE A 35 7.41 -3.70 -19.76
CA ILE A 35 8.06 -3.32 -18.50
C ILE A 35 8.66 -4.56 -17.83
N GLU A 36 9.98 -4.58 -17.71
CA GLU A 36 10.73 -5.69 -17.09
C GLU A 36 11.31 -5.33 -15.71
N ASN A 37 11.39 -4.04 -15.39
CA ASN A 37 11.90 -3.56 -14.11
C ASN A 37 10.98 -4.00 -12.96
N GLN A 38 11.51 -4.87 -12.09
CA GLN A 38 10.78 -5.45 -10.97
C GLN A 38 10.36 -4.42 -9.93
N GLU A 39 11.11 -3.33 -9.74
CA GLU A 39 10.74 -2.26 -8.81
C GLU A 39 9.43 -1.59 -9.27
N ILE A 40 9.29 -1.32 -10.57
CA ILE A 40 8.06 -0.75 -11.14
C ILE A 40 6.90 -1.76 -11.03
N LEU A 41 7.14 -3.02 -11.40
CA LEU A 41 6.10 -4.06 -11.35
C LEU A 41 5.61 -4.33 -9.92
N ASN A 42 6.52 -4.31 -8.94
CA ASN A 42 6.14 -4.46 -7.54
C ASN A 42 5.39 -3.24 -7.02
N ALA A 43 5.79 -2.02 -7.41
CA ALA A 43 5.07 -0.81 -7.05
C ALA A 43 3.61 -0.88 -7.54
N ILE A 44 3.38 -1.39 -8.76
CA ILE A 44 2.01 -1.64 -9.27
C ILE A 44 1.34 -2.78 -8.50
N THR A 45 2.04 -3.87 -8.20
CA THR A 45 1.45 -5.05 -7.55
C THR A 45 0.96 -4.76 -6.12
N TYR A 46 1.68 -3.93 -5.37
CA TYR A 46 1.44 -3.69 -3.95
C TYR A 46 0.83 -2.32 -3.63
N HIS A 47 0.43 -1.52 -4.63
CA HIS A 47 -0.11 -0.18 -4.38
C HIS A 47 -1.44 -0.16 -3.60
N THR A 48 -2.18 -1.27 -3.54
CA THR A 48 -3.47 -1.35 -2.85
C THR A 48 -3.35 -1.81 -1.41
N THR A 49 -2.59 -2.87 -1.17
CA THR A 49 -2.45 -3.50 0.15
C THR A 49 -1.24 -2.98 0.92
N GLY A 50 -0.24 -2.46 0.21
CA GLY A 50 1.11 -2.35 0.74
C GLY A 50 1.73 -3.74 0.97
N LYS A 51 2.93 -3.75 1.56
CA LYS A 51 3.60 -4.93 2.15
C LYS A 51 4.62 -4.48 3.19
N PRO A 52 5.12 -5.38 4.06
CA PRO A 52 6.32 -5.11 4.84
C PRO A 52 7.49 -4.74 3.94
N GLU A 53 8.41 -3.91 4.45
CA GLU A 53 9.68 -3.59 3.76
C GLU A 53 9.49 -3.09 2.32
N MET A 54 8.58 -2.14 2.11
CA MET A 54 8.44 -1.58 0.77
C MET A 54 9.68 -0.79 0.37
N GLY A 55 10.07 -0.94 -0.89
CA GLY A 55 11.05 -0.07 -1.53
C GLY A 55 10.53 1.36 -1.64
N THR A 56 11.42 2.30 -1.93
CA THR A 56 11.07 3.72 -2.02
C THR A 56 10.01 3.97 -3.10
N LEU A 57 10.14 3.38 -4.30
CA LEU A 57 9.16 3.55 -5.37
C LEU A 57 7.79 2.96 -4.99
N GLU A 58 7.78 1.78 -4.36
CA GLU A 58 6.56 1.13 -3.88
C GLU A 58 5.81 2.05 -2.90
N LYS A 59 6.52 2.63 -1.91
CA LYS A 59 5.94 3.60 -0.96
C LYS A 59 5.40 4.83 -1.68
N ILE A 60 6.17 5.40 -2.62
CA ILE A 60 5.75 6.59 -3.37
C ILE A 60 4.43 6.32 -4.11
N VAL A 61 4.31 5.21 -4.82
CA VAL A 61 3.10 4.89 -5.60
C VAL A 61 1.90 4.64 -4.68
N TYR A 62 2.10 3.88 -3.58
CA TYR A 62 1.07 3.64 -2.57
C TYR A 62 0.56 4.95 -1.95
N ILE A 63 1.47 5.81 -1.48
CA ILE A 63 1.14 7.09 -0.86
C ILE A 63 0.46 8.00 -1.88
N ALA A 64 0.97 8.06 -3.12
CA ALA A 64 0.41 8.91 -4.17
C ALA A 64 -1.06 8.59 -4.46
N ASP A 65 -1.45 7.31 -4.54
CA ASP A 65 -2.86 6.91 -4.76
C ASP A 65 -3.78 7.39 -3.62
N TYR A 66 -3.26 7.43 -2.39
CA TYR A 66 -3.99 7.91 -1.22
C TYR A 66 -4.09 9.44 -1.16
N ILE A 67 -3.02 10.17 -1.53
CA ILE A 67 -2.92 11.63 -1.30
C ILE A 67 -3.23 12.49 -2.52
N GLU A 68 -3.49 11.90 -3.68
CA GLU A 68 -3.63 12.64 -4.94
C GLU A 68 -4.64 13.81 -4.82
N PRO A 69 -4.45 14.92 -5.57
CA PRO A 69 -5.18 16.17 -5.34
C PRO A 69 -6.71 16.08 -5.32
N MET A 70 -7.30 15.13 -6.06
CA MET A 70 -8.74 14.92 -6.15
C MET A 70 -9.31 14.04 -5.02
N ARG A 71 -8.47 13.49 -4.13
CA ARG A 71 -8.93 12.85 -2.88
C ARG A 71 -9.40 13.91 -1.88
N SER A 72 -10.55 13.64 -1.25
CA SER A 72 -11.16 14.53 -0.25
C SER A 72 -11.90 13.80 0.89
N LYS A 73 -11.87 12.45 0.92
CA LYS A 73 -12.67 11.65 1.86
C LYS A 73 -12.06 11.51 3.25
N ALA A 74 -10.73 11.54 3.35
CA ALA A 74 -10.02 11.44 4.64
C ALA A 74 -9.91 12.83 5.31
N GLU A 75 -10.31 12.93 6.57
CA GLU A 75 -10.35 14.21 7.30
C GLU A 75 -8.95 14.82 7.51
N ASN A 76 -7.95 13.98 7.71
CA ASN A 76 -6.56 14.35 8.00
C ASN A 76 -5.67 14.47 6.75
N LEU A 77 -6.24 14.48 5.54
CA LEU A 77 -5.49 14.42 4.28
C LEU A 77 -4.47 15.55 4.10
N SER A 78 -4.72 16.74 4.64
CA SER A 78 -3.76 17.86 4.63
C SER A 78 -2.50 17.56 5.43
N ALA A 79 -2.64 16.86 6.57
CA ALA A 79 -1.51 16.44 7.40
C ALA A 79 -0.72 15.33 6.70
N ILE A 80 -1.41 14.31 6.16
CA ILE A 80 -0.78 13.21 5.42
C ILE A 80 -0.02 13.72 4.20
N ARG A 81 -0.60 14.67 3.44
CA ARG A 81 0.07 15.30 2.28
C ARG A 81 1.38 15.98 2.67
N LYS A 82 1.45 16.64 3.83
CA LYS A 82 2.70 17.24 4.32
C LYS A 82 3.70 16.17 4.72
N LEU A 83 3.23 15.16 5.46
CA LEU A 83 4.05 14.06 5.96
C LEU A 83 4.71 13.26 4.83
N ALA A 84 4.02 13.08 3.70
CA ALA A 84 4.52 12.40 2.52
C ALA A 84 5.83 13.01 1.95
N PHE A 85 6.10 14.30 2.19
CA PHE A 85 7.33 14.97 1.77
C PHE A 85 8.39 15.05 2.88
N GLN A 86 8.11 14.53 4.08
CA GLN A 86 8.99 14.58 5.24
C GLN A 86 9.53 13.21 5.60
N ASP A 87 8.65 12.20 5.68
CA ASP A 87 9.01 10.85 6.10
C ASP A 87 8.03 9.84 5.50
N LEU A 88 8.50 9.07 4.52
CA LEU A 88 7.67 8.08 3.82
C LEU A 88 7.25 6.94 4.74
N ASP A 89 8.09 6.50 5.68
CA ASP A 89 7.74 5.39 6.58
C ASP A 89 6.66 5.82 7.57
N GLU A 90 6.75 7.05 8.08
CA GLU A 90 5.74 7.61 8.96
C GLU A 90 4.43 7.87 8.19
N CYS A 91 4.51 8.32 6.93
CA CYS A 91 3.35 8.47 6.07
C CYS A 91 2.67 7.12 5.76
N MET A 92 3.45 6.06 5.52
CA MET A 92 2.93 4.70 5.36
C MET A 92 2.19 4.24 6.63
N TYR A 93 2.76 4.48 7.81
CA TYR A 93 2.13 4.13 9.08
C TYR A 93 0.76 4.82 9.24
N GLU A 94 0.69 6.13 9.04
CA GLU A 94 -0.56 6.89 9.18
C GLU A 94 -1.63 6.42 8.18
N ILE A 95 -1.27 6.23 6.91
CA ILE A 95 -2.23 5.76 5.88
C ILE A 95 -2.73 4.34 6.19
N LEU A 96 -1.84 3.43 6.60
CA LEU A 96 -2.22 2.06 6.94
C LEU A 96 -3.12 2.01 8.18
N LYS A 97 -2.82 2.84 9.19
CA LYS A 97 -3.67 3.01 10.39
C LYS A 97 -5.08 3.46 10.00
N ASP A 98 -5.19 4.51 9.19
CA ASP A 98 -6.48 5.04 8.75
C ASP A 98 -7.25 4.03 7.89
N THR A 99 -6.54 3.30 7.03
CA THR A 99 -7.12 2.23 6.19
C THR A 99 -7.70 1.12 7.06
N LEU A 100 -6.98 0.68 8.10
CA LEU A 100 -7.49 -0.35 9.01
C LEU A 100 -8.68 0.15 9.82
N ILE A 101 -8.66 1.38 10.34
CA ILE A 101 -9.80 1.98 11.05
C ILE A 101 -11.04 2.03 10.15
N TYR A 102 -10.87 2.43 8.89
CA TYR A 102 -11.97 2.44 7.92
C TYR A 102 -12.54 1.04 7.65
N LEU A 103 -11.68 0.03 7.58
CA LEU A 103 -12.07 -1.35 7.32
C LEU A 103 -12.55 -2.11 8.57
N GLU A 104 -12.34 -1.59 9.78
CA GLU A 104 -12.85 -2.21 11.03
C GLU A 104 -14.39 -2.28 11.05
N GLU A 105 -15.09 -1.44 10.29
CA GLU A 105 -16.54 -1.55 10.08
C GLU A 105 -16.93 -2.87 9.39
N ASN A 106 -16.03 -3.45 8.59
CA ASN A 106 -16.20 -4.75 7.93
C ASN A 106 -14.91 -5.60 8.03
N PRO A 107 -14.62 -6.23 9.19
CA PRO A 107 -13.34 -6.90 9.44
C PRO A 107 -12.99 -8.04 8.48
N LYS A 108 -13.98 -8.55 7.74
CA LYS A 108 -13.83 -9.58 6.70
C LYS A 108 -13.13 -9.06 5.44
N ASP A 109 -13.06 -7.74 5.27
CA ASP A 109 -12.52 -7.09 4.07
C ASP A 109 -11.04 -6.70 4.23
N ILE A 110 -10.41 -7.07 5.34
CA ILE A 110 -9.00 -6.76 5.62
C ILE A 110 -8.11 -7.91 5.16
N ASP A 111 -7.32 -7.65 4.10
CA ASP A 111 -6.27 -8.54 3.61
C ASP A 111 -5.13 -8.66 4.62
N ASN A 112 -4.55 -9.86 4.74
CA ASN A 112 -3.44 -10.10 5.67
C ASN A 112 -2.19 -9.30 5.31
N THR A 113 -1.92 -9.07 4.02
CA THR A 113 -0.77 -8.27 3.57
C THR A 113 -0.85 -6.84 4.09
N THR A 114 -2.05 -6.26 4.13
CA THR A 114 -2.29 -4.93 4.72
C THR A 114 -2.02 -4.92 6.23
N ARG A 115 -2.45 -5.99 6.95
CA ARG A 115 -2.14 -6.12 8.39
C ARG A 115 -0.65 -6.24 8.64
N ASP A 116 0.04 -7.06 7.87
CA ASP A 116 1.48 -7.27 8.00
C ASP A 116 2.25 -5.98 7.71
N ALA A 117 1.85 -5.25 6.66
CA ALA A 117 2.39 -3.93 6.36
C ALA A 117 2.19 -2.97 7.55
N PHE A 118 0.98 -2.88 8.09
CA PHE A 118 0.70 -2.03 9.24
C PHE A 118 1.56 -2.37 10.46
N ILE A 119 1.68 -3.65 10.81
CA ILE A 119 2.51 -4.09 11.94
C ILE A 119 3.97 -3.66 11.71
N TYR A 120 4.49 -3.87 10.50
CA TYR A 120 5.85 -3.47 10.15
C TYR A 120 6.09 -1.97 10.31
N TYR A 121 5.23 -1.12 9.76
CA TYR A 121 5.39 0.35 9.86
C TYR A 121 5.09 0.90 11.25
N LYS A 122 4.18 0.27 12.00
CA LYS A 122 3.94 0.57 13.42
C LYS A 122 5.20 0.33 14.24
N ASP A 123 5.91 -0.76 14.01
CA ASP A 123 7.17 -1.04 14.72
C ASP A 123 8.24 0.01 14.41
N ILE A 124 8.35 0.47 13.16
CA ILE A 124 9.25 1.57 12.78
C ILE A 124 8.86 2.86 13.51
N HIS A 125 7.59 3.23 13.48
CA HIS A 125 7.07 4.39 14.20
C HIS A 125 7.41 4.35 15.70
N MET A 126 7.16 3.21 16.35
CA MET A 126 7.44 3.02 17.78
C MET A 126 8.95 3.12 18.09
N LYS A 127 9.81 2.59 17.21
CA LYS A 127 11.28 2.70 17.35
C LYS A 127 11.76 4.15 17.21
N LYS A 128 11.18 4.93 16.28
CA LYS A 128 11.50 6.35 16.12
C LYS A 128 11.10 7.16 17.37
N ASN A 129 9.91 6.91 17.91
CA ASN A 129 9.39 7.62 19.08
C ASN A 129 10.05 7.18 20.41
N SER A 130 10.57 5.96 20.48
CA SER A 130 11.32 5.48 21.65
C SER A 130 12.76 5.99 21.71
N ASN A 131 13.27 6.65 20.66
CA ASN A 131 14.65 7.12 20.58
C ASN A 131 14.73 8.65 20.30
N PRO A 132 14.31 9.51 21.24
CA PRO A 132 14.18 10.96 21.04
C PRO A 132 15.51 11.75 20.96
N ARG A 133 16.66 11.10 20.72
CA ARG A 133 17.97 11.77 20.68
C ARG A 133 18.84 11.27 19.52
N LYS A 134 18.77 11.98 18.39
CA LYS A 134 19.93 12.33 17.56
C LYS A 134 19.69 13.71 16.93
N ILE A 135 19.86 14.75 17.75
CA ILE A 135 20.32 16.07 17.31
C ILE A 135 21.73 16.20 17.86
#